data_AF-A0A832ZRG2-F1
#
_entry.id   AF-A0A832ZRG2-F1
#
_cell.length_a   1.000
_cell.length_b   1.000
_cell.length_c   1.000
_cell.angle_alpha   90.00
_cell.angle_beta   90.00
_cell.angle_gamma   90.00
#
_symmetry.space_group_name_H-M   'P 1'
#
loop_
_entity.id
_entity.type
_entity.pdbx_description
1 polymer ?
#
loop_
_entity_poly.entity_id
_entity_poly.type
_entity_poly.pdbx_seq_one_letter_code
_entity_poly.pdbx_strand_id
1 'polypeptide(L)'
;RTPIKIKITKTPSGGIRINNVDPRFIKTIKDQLRNYKIYNAIVYIEGELPIDLFEEIFLGLKRFYRGGYYLWKDSCLVDIETGKKFSYMDLGSLLIQKVDLIRVYAVRDFKQKIERPIILKRGDRILDLADKIHTSIRKNLKYALVKRGNKIIRVSGSFKLEDLDIVSLRTK
;
A
#
# COMPACT_ATOMS: atom_id res chain seq x y z
N ARG A 1 -2.04 -15.63 12.49
CA ARG A 1 -0.92 -15.78 11.51
C ARG A 1 -0.05 -14.52 11.53
N THR A 2 1.11 -14.42 10.86
CA THR A 2 2.03 -13.22 10.71
C THR A 2 2.07 -12.79 9.21
N PRO A 3 2.25 -11.50 8.78
CA PRO A 3 2.09 -11.13 7.37
C PRO A 3 3.30 -11.67 6.63
N ILE A 4 3.12 -12.25 5.44
CA ILE A 4 4.23 -12.82 4.71
C ILE A 4 5.14 -11.67 4.27
N LYS A 5 6.34 -11.59 4.84
CA LYS A 5 7.36 -10.61 4.48
C LYS A 5 8.65 -11.32 4.17
N ILE A 6 9.25 -10.98 3.03
CA ILE A 6 10.55 -11.50 2.61
C ILE A 6 11.52 -10.32 2.59
N LYS A 7 12.59 -10.41 3.37
CA LYS A 7 13.70 -9.44 3.36
C LYS A 7 14.96 -10.14 2.87
N ILE A 8 15.55 -9.62 1.79
CA ILE A 8 16.78 -10.14 1.21
C ILE A 8 17.89 -9.11 1.36
N THR A 9 18.97 -9.50 2.01
CA THR A 9 20.18 -8.67 2.17
C THR A 9 21.33 -9.36 1.45
N LYS A 10 21.80 -8.80 0.33
CA LYS A 10 22.94 -9.37 -0.42
C LYS A 10 24.21 -9.27 0.41
N THR A 11 25.06 -10.29 0.32
CA THR A 11 26.37 -10.33 0.99
C THR A 11 27.49 -10.50 -0.03
N PRO A 12 28.74 -10.10 0.29
CA PRO A 12 29.88 -10.31 -0.61
C PRO A 12 30.18 -11.80 -0.84
N SER A 13 30.00 -12.63 0.19
CA SER A 13 30.30 -14.07 0.19
C SER A 13 29.42 -14.82 1.21
N GLY A 14 29.60 -16.14 1.30
CA GLY A 14 28.97 -16.97 2.33
C GLY A 14 27.69 -17.71 1.90
N GLY A 15 27.35 -17.67 0.61
CA GLY A 15 26.21 -18.36 0.02
C GLY A 15 24.86 -17.77 0.42
N ILE A 16 23.79 -18.47 0.07
CA ILE A 16 22.42 -18.10 0.44
C ILE A 16 22.08 -18.74 1.79
N ARG A 17 21.76 -17.90 2.78
CA ARG A 17 21.33 -18.28 4.12
C ARG A 17 19.88 -17.89 4.29
N ILE A 18 19.01 -18.85 4.65
CA ILE A 18 17.57 -18.63 4.75
C ILE A 18 17.13 -18.95 6.18
N ASN A 19 16.43 -18.01 6.81
CA ASN A 19 15.91 -18.17 8.16
C ASN A 19 14.38 -18.35 8.12
N ASN A 20 13.86 -19.15 9.07
CA ASN A 20 12.43 -19.24 9.37
C ASN A 20 11.57 -19.77 8.20
N VAL A 21 12.04 -20.85 7.56
CA VAL A 21 11.31 -21.58 6.50
C VAL A 21 11.38 -23.08 6.74
N ASP A 22 10.38 -23.83 6.28
CA ASP A 22 10.43 -25.29 6.29
C ASP A 22 11.65 -25.79 5.50
N PRO A 23 12.49 -26.68 6.08
CA PRO A 23 13.68 -27.22 5.43
C PRO A 23 13.46 -27.77 4.02
N ARG A 24 12.28 -28.31 3.72
CA ARG A 24 11.94 -28.88 2.40
C ARG A 24 11.99 -27.85 1.28
N PHE A 25 11.73 -26.58 1.58
CA PHE A 25 11.68 -25.50 0.59
C PHE A 25 13.02 -24.80 0.38
N ILE A 26 14.02 -25.04 1.24
CA ILE A 26 15.31 -24.34 1.19
C ILE A 26 16.00 -24.50 -0.16
N LYS A 27 15.99 -25.71 -0.74
CA LYS A 27 16.62 -25.96 -2.05
C LYS A 27 15.94 -25.17 -3.15
N THR A 28 14.60 -25.26 -3.23
CA THR A 28 13.79 -24.55 -4.22
C THR A 28 14.01 -23.04 -4.18
N ILE A 29 14.02 -22.44 -2.98
CA ILE A 29 14.25 -21.00 -2.81
C ILE A 29 15.67 -20.62 -3.27
N LYS A 30 16.67 -21.44 -2.94
CA LYS A 30 18.05 -21.20 -3.40
C LYS A 30 18.16 -21.24 -4.93
N ASP A 31 17.51 -22.21 -5.56
CA ASP A 31 17.54 -22.36 -7.02
C ASP A 31 16.83 -21.19 -7.71
N GLN A 32 15.66 -20.77 -7.21
CA GLN A 32 14.97 -19.57 -7.69
C GLN A 32 15.85 -18.31 -7.58
N LEU A 33 16.51 -18.08 -6.43
CA LEU A 33 17.39 -16.93 -6.26
C LEU A 33 18.62 -16.96 -7.20
N ARG A 34 19.16 -18.15 -7.47
CA ARG A 34 20.28 -18.31 -8.42
C ARG A 34 19.89 -17.96 -9.85
N ASN A 35 18.65 -18.25 -10.26
CA ASN A 35 18.14 -17.83 -11.57
C ASN A 35 18.13 -16.30 -11.72
N TYR A 36 17.92 -15.58 -10.61
CA TYR A 36 18.05 -14.12 -10.53
C TYR A 36 19.49 -13.64 -10.30
N LYS A 37 20.49 -14.51 -10.47
CA LYS A 37 21.92 -14.23 -10.26
C LYS A 37 22.24 -13.76 -8.83
N ILE A 38 21.47 -14.21 -7.84
CA ILE A 38 21.71 -13.94 -6.42
C ILE A 38 22.36 -15.18 -5.81
N TYR A 39 23.68 -15.10 -5.56
CA TYR A 39 24.46 -16.23 -5.05
C TYR A 39 24.81 -16.11 -3.56
N ASN A 40 24.88 -14.89 -3.04
CA ASN A 40 25.28 -14.57 -1.67
C ASN A 40 24.25 -13.62 -1.05
N ALA A 41 23.45 -14.12 -0.11
CA ALA A 41 22.41 -13.33 0.54
C ALA A 41 21.93 -13.95 1.85
N ILE A 42 21.46 -13.10 2.76
CA ILE A 42 20.66 -13.48 3.92
C ILE A 42 19.20 -13.21 3.58
N VAL A 43 18.39 -14.26 3.60
CA VAL A 43 16.95 -14.24 3.34
C VAL A 43 16.23 -14.46 4.65
N TYR A 44 15.44 -13.48 5.06
CA TYR A 44 14.58 -13.55 6.23
C TYR A 44 13.12 -13.63 5.78
N ILE A 45 12.43 -14.69 6.17
CA ILE A 45 11.02 -14.92 5.85
C ILE A 45 10.22 -14.83 7.14
N GLU A 46 9.28 -13.90 7.19
CA GLU A 46 8.35 -13.75 8.29
C GLU A 46 6.98 -14.31 7.86
N GLY A 47 6.39 -15.20 8.69
CA GLY A 47 5.11 -15.85 8.38
C GLY A 47 5.24 -17.15 7.56
N GLU A 48 4.13 -17.86 7.42
CA GLU A 48 4.04 -19.08 6.61
C GLU A 48 4.06 -18.72 5.12
N LEU A 49 5.13 -19.08 4.42
CA LEU A 49 5.27 -18.84 2.98
C LEU A 49 4.79 -20.05 2.17
N PRO A 50 3.74 -19.91 1.34
CA PRO A 50 3.47 -20.85 0.25
C PRO A 50 4.59 -20.75 -0.78
N ILE A 51 5.35 -21.82 -0.98
CA ILE A 51 6.56 -21.82 -1.82
C ILE A 51 6.29 -21.36 -3.27
N ASP A 52 5.13 -21.71 -3.81
CA ASP A 52 4.74 -21.35 -5.18
C ASP A 52 4.59 -19.83 -5.39
N LEU A 53 4.41 -19.08 -4.30
CA LEU A 53 4.25 -17.63 -4.32
C LEU A 53 5.56 -16.89 -3.98
N PHE A 54 6.65 -17.60 -3.71
CA PHE A 54 7.92 -16.99 -3.28
C PHE A 54 8.38 -15.91 -4.27
N GLU A 55 8.44 -16.25 -5.56
CA GLU A 55 8.96 -15.37 -6.60
C GLU A 55 8.15 -14.07 -6.72
N GLU A 56 6.82 -14.19 -6.75
CA GLU A 56 5.94 -13.03 -6.85
C GLU A 56 6.04 -12.12 -5.63
N ILE A 57 6.20 -12.68 -4.42
CA ILE A 57 6.36 -11.90 -3.19
C ILE A 57 7.75 -11.26 -3.15
N PHE A 58 8.79 -12.00 -3.50
CA PHE A 58 10.17 -11.52 -3.55
C PHE A 58 10.34 -10.37 -4.55
N LEU A 59 9.77 -10.50 -5.74
CA LEU A 59 9.77 -9.45 -6.76
C LEU A 59 8.85 -8.27 -6.41
N GLY A 60 8.09 -8.37 -5.32
CA GLY A 60 7.14 -7.35 -4.87
C GLY A 60 5.90 -7.23 -5.76
N LEU A 61 5.65 -8.22 -6.63
CA LEU A 61 4.48 -8.32 -7.51
C LEU A 61 3.21 -8.65 -6.73
N LYS A 62 3.32 -9.46 -5.66
CA LYS A 62 2.23 -9.76 -4.73
C LYS A 62 2.56 -9.30 -3.32
N ARG A 63 1.56 -8.75 -2.64
CA ARG A 63 1.62 -8.33 -1.24
C ARG A 63 0.44 -8.90 -0.49
N PHE A 64 0.71 -9.53 0.64
CA PHE A 64 -0.33 -10.07 1.51
C PHE A 64 -0.63 -9.09 2.63
N TYR A 65 -1.83 -8.54 2.59
CA TYR A 65 -2.37 -7.75 3.69
C TYR A 65 -3.11 -8.67 4.64
N ARG A 66 -2.99 -8.37 5.93
CA ARG A 66 -3.72 -9.08 6.96
C ARG A 66 -5.09 -8.48 7.14
N GLY A 67 -6.08 -9.34 7.19
CA GLY A 67 -7.39 -8.96 7.62
C GLY A 67 -8.39 -9.98 7.14
N GLY A 68 -9.34 -10.28 7.99
CA GLY A 68 -10.54 -10.97 7.61
C GLY A 68 -11.68 -10.39 8.43
N TYR A 69 -12.85 -10.36 7.81
CA TYR A 69 -14.08 -9.99 8.46
C TYR A 69 -15.03 -11.17 8.31
N TYR A 70 -15.72 -11.56 9.38
CA TYR A 70 -16.84 -12.48 9.25
C TYR A 70 -18.14 -11.69 9.35
N LEU A 71 -19.15 -12.15 8.62
CA LEU A 71 -20.50 -11.59 8.69
C LEU A 71 -21.21 -12.20 9.90
N TRP A 72 -21.77 -11.36 10.76
CA TRP A 72 -22.59 -11.74 11.89
C TRP A 72 -23.98 -11.13 11.73
N LYS A 73 -25.03 -11.96 11.82
CA LYS A 73 -26.44 -11.54 11.71
C LYS A 73 -26.67 -10.58 10.53
N ASP A 74 -26.39 -11.05 9.31
CA ASP A 74 -26.66 -10.47 7.99
C ASP A 74 -26.22 -9.03 7.68
N SER A 75 -25.65 -8.28 8.62
CA SER A 75 -25.30 -6.87 8.39
C SER A 75 -24.13 -6.35 9.22
N CYS A 76 -23.59 -7.17 10.14
CA CYS A 76 -22.48 -6.77 10.99
C CYS A 76 -21.19 -7.45 10.53
N LEU A 77 -20.22 -6.67 10.10
CA LEU A 77 -18.87 -7.17 9.86
C LEU A 77 -18.10 -7.17 11.16
N VAL A 78 -17.48 -8.29 11.50
CA VAL A 78 -16.62 -8.39 12.67
C VAL A 78 -15.21 -8.70 12.23
N ASP A 79 -14.27 -7.80 12.55
CA ASP A 79 -12.85 -8.00 12.27
C ASP A 79 -12.32 -9.18 13.12
N ILE A 80 -11.73 -10.17 12.44
CA ILE A 80 -11.27 -11.42 13.06
C ILE A 80 -10.15 -11.18 14.08
N GLU A 81 -9.31 -10.16 13.86
CA GLU A 81 -8.13 -9.91 14.70
C GLU A 81 -8.49 -9.10 15.95
N THR A 82 -9.38 -8.12 15.82
CA THR A 82 -9.70 -7.15 16.87
C THR A 82 -11.06 -7.36 17.53
N GLY A 83 -11.94 -8.17 16.93
CA GLY A 83 -13.33 -8.35 17.36
C GLY A 83 -14.21 -7.12 17.17
N LYS A 84 -13.68 -6.05 16.55
CA LYS A 84 -14.44 -4.81 16.32
C LYS A 84 -15.55 -5.04 15.30
N LYS A 85 -16.70 -4.46 15.59
CA LYS A 85 -17.91 -4.55 14.78
C LYS A 85 -18.05 -3.31 13.90
N PHE A 86 -18.45 -3.51 12.65
CA PHE A 86 -18.68 -2.49 11.64
C PHE A 86 -19.97 -2.77 10.90
N SER A 87 -20.52 -1.74 10.25
CA SER A 87 -21.61 -1.95 9.29
C SER A 87 -21.06 -2.66 8.06
N TYR A 88 -21.86 -3.53 7.43
CA TYR A 88 -21.52 -4.09 6.12
C TYR A 88 -21.20 -3.01 5.08
N MET A 89 -21.86 -1.85 5.18
CA MET A 89 -21.63 -0.69 4.31
C MET A 89 -20.19 -0.13 4.42
N ASP A 90 -19.48 -0.41 5.51
CA ASP A 90 -18.12 0.07 5.74
C ASP A 90 -17.05 -0.80 5.07
N LEU A 91 -17.40 -1.97 4.51
CA LEU A 91 -16.44 -2.94 3.98
C LEU A 91 -15.40 -2.31 3.04
N GLY A 92 -15.87 -1.48 2.10
CA GLY A 92 -14.98 -0.82 1.14
C GLY A 92 -13.98 0.11 1.84
N SER A 93 -14.44 0.91 2.79
CA SER A 93 -13.57 1.82 3.57
C SER A 93 -12.56 1.05 4.43
N LEU A 94 -13.00 -0.05 5.05
CA LEU A 94 -12.16 -0.93 5.85
C LEU A 94 -11.06 -1.58 5.01
N LEU A 95 -11.39 -2.08 3.83
CA LEU A 95 -10.41 -2.65 2.91
C LEU A 95 -9.39 -1.62 2.45
N ILE A 96 -9.83 -0.42 2.05
CA ILE A 96 -8.94 0.70 1.66
C ILE A 96 -7.95 1.03 2.78
N GLN A 97 -8.42 1.09 4.03
CA GLN A 97 -7.57 1.33 5.18
C GLN A 97 -6.58 0.18 5.41
N LYS A 98 -7.04 -1.08 5.34
CA LYS A 98 -6.19 -2.28 5.51
C LYS A 98 -5.08 -2.37 4.48
N VAL A 99 -5.31 -1.91 3.25
CA VAL A 99 -4.30 -1.94 2.17
C VAL A 99 -3.43 -0.67 2.11
N ASP A 100 -3.49 0.19 3.12
CA ASP A 100 -2.76 1.45 3.20
C ASP A 100 -2.98 2.37 1.98
N LEU A 101 -4.22 2.42 1.50
CA LEU A 101 -4.65 3.36 0.48
C LEU A 101 -5.38 4.55 1.11
N ILE A 102 -5.42 5.65 0.37
CA ILE A 102 -6.16 6.86 0.69
C ILE A 102 -6.97 7.31 -0.52
N ARG A 103 -8.16 7.84 -0.28
CA ARG A 103 -9.05 8.43 -1.29
C ARG A 103 -8.84 9.93 -1.28
N VAL A 104 -8.43 10.50 -2.40
CA VAL A 104 -8.24 11.94 -2.53
C VAL A 104 -9.13 12.48 -3.63
N TYR A 105 -9.88 13.53 -3.33
CA TYR A 105 -10.85 14.11 -4.25
C TYR A 105 -10.26 15.35 -4.92
N ALA A 106 -9.88 15.24 -6.19
CA ALA A 106 -9.37 16.37 -6.96
C ALA A 106 -10.53 17.20 -7.52
N VAL A 107 -10.55 18.51 -7.24
CA VAL A 107 -11.58 19.45 -7.73
C VAL A 107 -10.92 20.71 -8.27
N ARG A 108 -11.54 21.37 -9.26
CA ARG A 108 -11.05 22.69 -9.72
C ARG A 108 -11.40 23.78 -8.70
N ASP A 109 -12.61 23.72 -8.17
CA ASP A 109 -13.15 24.60 -7.12
C ASP A 109 -13.88 23.76 -6.06
N PHE A 110 -13.77 24.13 -4.78
CA PHE A 110 -14.43 23.47 -3.66
C PHE A 110 -15.97 23.57 -3.68
N LYS A 111 -16.54 24.42 -4.54
CA LYS A 111 -17.98 24.51 -4.79
C LYS A 111 -18.47 23.48 -5.82
N GLN A 112 -17.57 22.86 -6.59
CA GLN A 112 -17.96 21.90 -7.61
C GLN A 112 -18.42 20.59 -6.98
N LYS A 113 -19.24 19.86 -7.75
CA LYS A 113 -19.64 18.51 -7.40
C LYS A 113 -18.40 17.64 -7.30
N ILE A 114 -18.23 17.00 -6.15
CA ILE A 114 -17.12 16.07 -5.91
C ILE A 114 -17.33 14.84 -6.80
N GLU A 115 -16.36 14.57 -7.66
CA GLU A 115 -16.36 13.40 -8.53
C GLU A 115 -15.81 12.16 -7.81
N ARG A 116 -15.42 11.14 -8.58
CA ARG A 116 -14.82 9.91 -8.06
C ARG A 116 -13.47 10.20 -7.41
N PRO A 117 -13.13 9.54 -6.30
CA PRO A 117 -11.83 9.72 -5.66
C PRO A 117 -10.71 9.15 -6.54
N ILE A 118 -9.55 9.79 -6.47
CA ILE A 118 -8.30 9.26 -6.95
C ILE A 118 -7.68 8.45 -5.81
N ILE A 119 -7.41 7.18 -6.08
CA ILE A 119 -6.81 6.26 -5.11
C ILE A 119 -5.29 6.42 -5.14
N LEU A 120 -4.74 6.76 -3.97
CA LEU A 120 -3.31 6.94 -3.73
C LEU A 120 -2.84 6.04 -2.59
N LYS A 121 -1.53 5.86 -2.44
CA LYS A 121 -0.95 5.17 -1.29
C LYS A 121 -0.86 6.12 -0.11
N ARG A 122 -1.07 5.60 1.10
CA ARG A 122 -0.82 6.34 2.33
C ARG A 122 0.65 6.73 2.38
N GLY A 123 0.93 8.03 2.49
CA GLY A 123 2.30 8.54 2.34
C GLY A 123 2.49 9.43 1.11
N ASP A 124 1.66 9.25 0.09
CA ASP A 124 1.74 10.03 -1.15
C ASP A 124 1.52 11.52 -0.87
N ARG A 125 2.17 12.35 -1.71
CA ARG A 125 2.19 13.80 -1.59
C ARG A 125 1.38 14.45 -2.70
N ILE A 126 1.20 15.76 -2.60
CA ILE A 126 0.54 16.57 -3.64
C ILE A 126 1.16 16.36 -5.03
N LEU A 127 2.48 16.24 -5.13
CA LEU A 127 3.15 15.98 -6.41
C LEU A 127 2.80 14.59 -6.98
N ASP A 128 2.55 13.59 -6.14
CA ASP A 128 2.21 12.24 -6.56
C ASP A 128 0.76 12.19 -7.04
N LEU A 129 -0.15 12.93 -6.37
CA LEU A 129 -1.49 13.20 -6.89
C LEU A 129 -1.43 13.89 -8.26
N ALA A 130 -0.62 14.94 -8.39
CA ALA A 130 -0.48 15.68 -9.64
C ALA A 130 0.02 14.77 -10.77
N ASP A 131 1.01 13.91 -10.49
CA ASP A 131 1.54 12.93 -11.45
C ASP A 131 0.48 11.91 -11.87
N LYS A 132 -0.30 11.42 -10.90
CA LYS A 132 -1.39 10.47 -11.11
C LYS A 132 -2.49 11.01 -12.03
N ILE A 133 -2.73 12.32 -11.99
CA ILE A 133 -3.66 13.00 -12.91
C ILE A 133 -2.98 13.20 -14.26
N HIS A 134 -1.86 13.92 -14.29
CA HIS A 134 -1.06 14.12 -15.51
C HIS A 134 0.32 14.74 -15.22
N THR A 135 1.36 14.28 -15.90
CA THR A 135 2.75 14.74 -15.72
C THR A 135 2.93 16.26 -15.93
N SER A 136 2.16 16.88 -16.83
CA SER A 136 2.21 18.34 -17.04
C SER A 136 1.71 19.13 -15.82
N ILE A 137 0.73 18.62 -15.08
CA ILE A 137 0.23 19.24 -13.85
C ILE A 137 1.33 19.21 -12.79
N ARG A 138 2.02 18.07 -12.65
CA ARG A 138 3.17 17.94 -11.74
C ARG A 138 4.27 18.96 -12.05
N LYS A 139 4.67 19.08 -13.33
CA LYS A 139 5.74 20.01 -13.78
C LYS A 139 5.39 21.48 -13.54
N ASN A 140 4.12 21.83 -13.74
CA ASN A 140 3.66 23.22 -13.64
C ASN A 140 3.04 23.56 -12.28
N LEU A 141 3.04 22.65 -11.31
CA LEU A 141 2.43 22.87 -10.01
C LEU A 141 3.10 24.06 -9.28
N LYS A 142 2.30 25.06 -8.92
CA LYS A 142 2.74 26.21 -8.10
C LYS A 142 2.46 25.95 -6.62
N TYR A 143 1.25 25.52 -6.31
CA TYR A 143 0.81 25.13 -4.96
C TYR A 143 -0.49 24.34 -5.05
N ALA A 144 -0.96 23.82 -3.92
CA ALA A 144 -2.30 23.25 -3.81
C ALA A 144 -3.07 23.86 -2.64
N LEU A 145 -4.38 23.78 -2.72
CA LEU A 145 -5.28 23.99 -1.59
C LEU A 145 -5.82 22.63 -1.17
N VAL A 146 -5.65 22.28 0.10
CA VAL A 146 -6.19 21.06 0.69
C VAL A 146 -7.29 21.45 1.66
N LYS A 147 -8.49 20.91 1.45
CA LYS A 147 -9.60 21.03 2.37
C LYS A 147 -9.72 19.75 3.19
N ARG A 148 -9.61 19.89 4.51
CA ARG A 148 -9.77 18.81 5.49
C ARG A 148 -10.81 19.25 6.52
N GLY A 149 -12.01 18.65 6.44
CA GLY A 149 -13.19 19.15 7.15
C GLY A 149 -13.48 20.60 6.77
N ASN A 150 -13.49 21.50 7.76
CA ASN A 150 -13.77 22.93 7.57
C ASN A 150 -12.51 23.77 7.32
N LYS A 151 -11.31 23.20 7.37
CA LYS A 151 -10.06 23.93 7.19
C LYS A 151 -9.59 23.83 5.74
N ILE A 152 -9.20 24.96 5.16
CA ILE A 152 -8.53 25.04 3.85
C ILE A 152 -7.13 25.54 4.07
N ILE A 153 -6.14 24.76 3.62
CA ILE A 153 -4.73 25.04 3.84
C ILE A 153 -4.03 25.14 2.50
N ARG A 154 -3.24 26.19 2.30
CA ARG A 154 -2.34 26.31 1.16
C ARG A 154 -1.07 25.54 1.46
N VAL A 155 -0.71 24.62 0.57
CA VAL A 155 0.40 23.69 0.77
C VAL A 155 1.31 23.61 -0.45
N SER A 156 2.57 23.21 -0.22
CA SER A 156 3.54 22.92 -1.27
C SER A 156 3.30 21.52 -1.88
N GLY A 157 4.00 21.24 -2.97
CA GLY A 157 3.98 19.93 -3.62
C GLY A 157 4.45 18.76 -2.73
N SER A 158 5.24 19.03 -1.69
CA SER A 158 5.78 18.01 -0.77
C SER A 158 4.84 17.66 0.37
N PHE A 159 3.70 18.34 0.50
CA PHE A 159 2.73 18.10 1.56
C PHE A 159 2.11 16.70 1.42
N LYS A 160 2.03 15.99 2.54
CA LYS A 160 1.52 14.62 2.63
C LYS A 160 0.00 14.62 2.68
N LEU A 161 -0.61 13.79 1.83
CA LEU A 161 -2.06 13.64 1.75
C LEU A 161 -2.58 12.64 2.79
N GLU A 162 -3.83 12.84 3.20
CA GLU A 162 -4.59 11.94 4.06
C GLU A 162 -5.87 11.43 3.36
N ASP A 163 -6.49 10.40 3.93
CA ASP A 163 -7.75 9.86 3.41
C ASP A 163 -8.85 10.92 3.48
N LEU A 164 -9.64 11.01 2.41
CA LEU A 164 -10.73 11.95 2.20
C LEU A 164 -10.31 13.43 2.02
N ASP A 165 -9.02 13.72 1.85
CA ASP A 165 -8.58 15.07 1.49
C ASP A 165 -9.22 15.52 0.16
N ILE A 166 -9.74 16.75 0.14
CA ILE A 166 -10.23 17.39 -1.10
C ILE A 166 -9.17 18.38 -1.55
N VAL A 167 -8.70 18.25 -2.79
CA VAL A 167 -7.51 18.97 -3.27
C VAL A 167 -7.84 19.76 -4.52
N SER A 168 -7.45 21.02 -4.52
CA SER A 168 -7.43 21.89 -5.70
C SER A 168 -6.00 22.23 -6.07
N LEU A 169 -5.53 21.70 -7.21
CA LEU A 169 -4.18 21.93 -7.73
C LEU A 169 -4.13 23.25 -8.49
N ARG A 170 -3.11 24.07 -8.23
CA ARG A 170 -2.89 25.35 -8.89
C ARG A 170 -1.58 25.31 -9.66
N THR A 171 -1.67 25.31 -10.98
CA THR A 171 -0.52 25.36 -11.88
C THR A 171 -0.13 26.81 -12.20
N LYS A 172 1.08 26.99 -12.73
CA LYS A 172 1.51 28.23 -13.37
C LYS A 172 0.63 28.58 -14.57
#